data_AF-A0A7Y2XQR9-F1
#
_entry.id   AF-A0A7Y2XQR9-F1
#
_cell.length_a   1.000
_cell.length_b   1.000
_cell.length_c   1.000
_cell.angle_alpha   90.00
_cell.angle_beta   90.00
_cell.angle_gamma   90.00
#
_symmetry.space_group_name_H-M   'P 1'
#
loop_
_entity.id
_entity.type
_entity.pdbx_description
1 polymer ?
#
loop_
_entity_poly.entity_id
_entity_poly.type
_entity_poly.pdbx_seq_one_letter_code
_entity_poly.pdbx_strand_id
1 'polypeptide(L)'
;MNLLKSVFISVYILWLILISAFAFARISGGGEPLLSWFGLWLAAFSPLLFFIKAFLFKYPRTPRHPVEFSILCGLGLAITMVMSYRFGDAAGNLHIWAGITLLGWLAYLRW
;
A
#
# COMPACT_ATOMS: atom_id res chain seq x y z
N MET A 1 -13.64 -20.99 4.43
CA MET A 1 -13.09 -19.75 3.82
C MET A 1 -13.43 -19.82 2.34
N ASN A 2 -14.13 -18.83 1.78
CA ASN A 2 -14.55 -18.90 0.37
C ASN A 2 -13.30 -18.82 -0.54
N LEU A 3 -13.19 -19.69 -1.56
CA LEU A 3 -12.00 -19.81 -2.42
C LEU A 3 -11.58 -18.45 -2.99
N LEU A 4 -12.56 -17.66 -3.44
CA LEU A 4 -12.38 -16.31 -3.97
C LEU A 4 -11.69 -15.37 -2.97
N LYS A 5 -12.10 -15.40 -1.69
CA LYS A 5 -11.50 -14.57 -0.63
C LYS A 5 -10.03 -14.96 -0.42
N SER A 6 -9.73 -16.25 -0.43
CA SER A 6 -8.35 -16.73 -0.25
C SER A 6 -7.46 -16.31 -1.42
N VAL A 7 -7.93 -16.49 -2.66
CA VAL A 7 -7.18 -16.09 -3.87
C VAL A 7 -6.92 -14.60 -3.87
N PHE A 8 -7.93 -13.78 -3.58
CA PHE A 8 -7.78 -12.33 -3.50
C PHE A 8 -6.75 -11.92 -2.44
N ILE A 9 -6.83 -12.44 -1.22
CA ILE A 9 -5.88 -12.10 -0.15
C ILE A 9 -4.46 -12.47 -0.56
N SER A 10 -4.24 -13.66 -1.14
CA SER A 10 -2.91 -14.09 -1.59
C SER A 10 -2.36 -13.19 -2.69
N VAL A 11 -3.16 -12.87 -3.71
CA VAL A 11 -2.76 -11.97 -4.81
C VAL A 11 -2.49 -10.56 -4.29
N TYR A 12 -3.32 -10.07 -3.38
CA TYR A 12 -3.17 -8.75 -2.80
C TYR A 12 -1.91 -8.64 -1.93
N ILE A 13 -1.61 -9.65 -1.10
CA ILE A 13 -0.37 -9.68 -0.33
C ILE A 13 0.85 -9.71 -1.26
N LEU A 14 0.81 -10.52 -2.31
CA LEU A 14 1.90 -10.57 -3.29
C LEU A 14 2.12 -9.19 -3.94
N TRP A 15 1.04 -8.52 -4.35
CA TRP A 15 1.08 -7.16 -4.86
C TRP A 15 1.73 -6.19 -3.86
N LEU A 16 1.31 -6.22 -2.60
CA LEU A 16 1.86 -5.36 -1.56
C LEU A 16 3.36 -5.58 -1.34
N ILE A 17 3.81 -6.83 -1.34
CA ILE A 17 5.23 -7.18 -1.22
C ILE A 17 6.01 -6.62 -2.41
N LEU A 18 5.54 -6.84 -3.64
CA LEU A 18 6.22 -6.39 -4.85
C LEU A 18 6.30 -4.86 -4.91
N ILE A 19 5.19 -4.15 -4.69
CA ILE A 19 5.16 -2.68 -4.72
C ILE A 19 6.03 -2.11 -3.59
N SER A 20 5.94 -2.66 -2.38
CA SER A 20 6.75 -2.20 -1.25
C SER A 20 8.24 -2.42 -1.51
N ALA A 21 8.64 -3.60 -1.98
CA ALA A 21 10.04 -3.90 -2.28
C ALA A 21 10.57 -3.03 -3.42
N PHE A 22 9.78 -2.85 -4.48
CA PHE A 22 10.15 -2.01 -5.61
C PHE A 22 10.31 -0.54 -5.22
N ALA A 23 9.33 0.03 -4.50
CA ALA A 23 9.40 1.40 -4.03
C ALA A 23 10.60 1.60 -3.08
N PHE A 24 10.87 0.65 -2.19
CA PHE A 24 12.03 0.70 -1.30
C PHE A 24 13.37 0.62 -2.06
N ALA A 25 13.47 -0.22 -3.09
CA ALA A 25 14.65 -0.29 -3.95
C ALA A 25 14.89 1.03 -4.68
N ARG A 26 13.81 1.69 -5.16
CA ARG A 26 13.92 3.01 -5.80
C ARG A 26 14.34 4.10 -4.82
N ILE A 27 13.84 4.10 -3.59
CA ILE A 27 14.29 5.01 -2.53
C ILE A 27 15.78 4.80 -2.25
N SER A 28 16.19 3.56 -2.04
CA SER A 28 17.59 3.19 -1.73
C SER A 28 18.55 3.51 -2.88
N GLY A 29 18.07 3.44 -4.12
CA GLY A 29 18.82 3.78 -5.33
C GLY A 29 18.83 5.26 -5.70
N GLY A 30 18.27 6.16 -4.86
CA GLY A 30 18.22 7.59 -5.14
C GLY A 30 17.24 7.99 -6.24
N GLY A 31 16.16 7.22 -6.42
CA GLY A 31 15.13 7.51 -7.41
C GLY A 31 14.43 8.83 -7.12
N GLU A 32 14.52 9.77 -8.05
CA GLU A 32 13.81 11.04 -7.97
C GLU A 32 12.38 10.92 -8.57
N PRO A 33 11.39 11.67 -8.05
CA PRO A 33 11.41 12.40 -6.78
C PRO A 33 11.26 11.43 -5.60
N LEU A 34 12.21 11.49 -4.65
CA LEU A 34 12.28 10.59 -3.49
C LEU A 34 10.97 10.52 -2.71
N LEU A 35 10.32 11.67 -2.52
CA LEU A 35 9.08 11.76 -1.75
C LEU A 35 7.90 11.03 -2.44
N SER A 36 7.88 10.95 -3.78
CA SER A 36 6.89 10.17 -4.52
C SER A 36 7.06 8.67 -4.25
N TRP A 37 8.29 8.19 -4.30
CA TRP A 37 8.60 6.78 -4.01
C TRP A 37 8.31 6.44 -2.55
N PHE A 38 8.59 7.35 -1.63
CA PHE A 38 8.20 7.22 -0.23
C PHE A 38 6.68 7.15 -0.04
N GLY A 39 5.92 7.99 -0.75
CA GLY A 39 4.45 7.94 -0.74
C GLY A 39 3.92 6.58 -1.20
N LEU A 40 4.48 6.03 -2.30
CA LEU A 40 4.11 4.70 -2.80
C LEU A 40 4.48 3.59 -1.82
N TRP A 41 5.69 3.66 -1.24
CA TRP A 41 6.13 2.72 -0.21
C TRP A 41 5.20 2.75 1.00
N LEU A 42 4.83 3.93 1.50
CA LEU A 42 3.90 4.07 2.62
C LEU A 42 2.52 3.51 2.29
N ALA A 43 2.01 3.75 1.07
CA ALA A 43 0.73 3.24 0.60
C ALA A 43 0.65 1.71 0.61
N ALA A 44 1.74 1.03 0.22
CA ALA A 44 1.79 -0.44 0.16
C ALA A 44 2.26 -1.09 1.47
N PHE A 45 3.26 -0.52 2.12
CA PHE A 45 3.86 -1.12 3.31
C PHE A 45 2.91 -1.07 4.51
N SER A 46 2.04 -0.07 4.60
CA SER A 46 1.07 0.02 5.69
C SER A 46 0.09 -1.18 5.74
N PRO A 47 -0.69 -1.48 4.70
CA PRO A 47 -1.54 -2.69 4.71
C PRO A 47 -0.71 -3.98 4.77
N LEU A 48 0.53 -4.00 4.26
CA LEU A 48 1.41 -5.15 4.40
C LEU A 48 1.78 -5.42 5.87
N LEU A 49 2.11 -4.38 6.63
CA LEU A 49 2.37 -4.48 8.07
C LEU A 49 1.16 -5.01 8.83
N PHE A 50 -0.05 -4.61 8.44
CA PHE A 50 -1.27 -5.19 9.01
C PHE A 50 -1.31 -6.71 8.80
N PHE A 51 -1.08 -7.19 7.58
CA PHE A 51 -1.05 -8.63 7.30
C PHE A 51 0.06 -9.36 8.04
N ILE A 52 1.28 -8.80 8.07
CA ILE A 52 2.41 -9.34 8.84
C ILE A 52 2.01 -9.49 10.31
N LYS A 53 1.41 -8.45 10.91
CA LYS A 53 0.96 -8.46 12.29
C LYS A 53 -0.16 -9.50 12.51
N ALA A 54 -1.10 -9.59 11.57
CA ALA A 54 -2.20 -10.54 11.61
C ALA A 54 -1.71 -12.00 11.54
N PHE A 55 -0.71 -12.31 10.72
CA PHE A 55 -0.15 -13.65 10.60
C PHE A 55 0.77 -14.04 11.76
N LEU A 56 1.66 -13.14 12.20
CA LEU A 56 2.65 -13.44 13.24
C LEU A 56 2.05 -13.51 14.65
N PHE A 57 1.18 -12.56 15.00
CA PHE A 57 0.73 -12.40 16.39
C PHE A 57 -0.64 -13.02 16.66
N LYS A 58 -1.22 -13.76 15.69
CA LYS A 58 -2.58 -14.32 15.76
C LYS A 58 -3.58 -13.35 16.40
N TYR A 59 -3.46 -12.06 16.04
CA TYR A 59 -4.22 -11.00 16.68
C TYR A 59 -5.71 -11.34 16.57
N PRO A 60 -6.49 -11.25 17.66
CA PRO A 60 -7.91 -11.54 17.60
C PRO A 60 -8.52 -10.69 16.48
N ARG A 61 -9.28 -11.33 15.58
CA ARG A 61 -10.00 -10.70 14.46
C ARG A 61 -11.17 -9.85 14.97
N THR A 62 -10.95 -9.07 16.02
CA THR A 62 -11.95 -8.17 16.59
C THR A 62 -12.28 -7.06 15.59
N PRO A 63 -13.54 -6.64 15.51
CA PRO A 63 -14.10 -5.89 14.39
C PRO A 63 -13.80 -4.38 14.46
N ARG A 64 -12.64 -3.98 14.98
CA ARG A 64 -12.22 -2.59 14.92
C ARG A 64 -11.41 -2.43 13.65
N HIS A 65 -12.09 -1.88 12.64
CA HIS A 65 -11.49 -1.40 11.40
C HIS A 65 -10.06 -0.88 11.67
N PRO A 66 -9.03 -1.37 10.98
CA PRO A 66 -7.64 -0.94 11.14
C PRO A 66 -7.44 0.49 10.61
N VAL A 67 -7.99 1.47 11.34
CA VAL A 67 -8.01 2.89 10.96
C VAL A 67 -6.61 3.43 10.78
N GLU A 68 -5.68 3.11 11.68
CA GLU A 68 -4.28 3.55 11.62
C GLU A 68 -3.62 3.19 10.28
N PHE A 69 -3.76 1.93 9.85
CA PHE A 69 -3.20 1.45 8.58
C PHE A 69 -3.90 2.09 7.37
N SER A 70 -5.20 2.36 7.49
CA SER A 70 -5.97 3.03 6.43
C SER A 70 -5.55 4.48 6.26
N ILE A 71 -5.30 5.20 7.36
CA ILE A 71 -4.80 6.58 7.35
C ILE A 71 -3.42 6.63 6.69
N LEU A 72 -2.50 5.75 7.08
CA LEU A 72 -1.15 5.71 6.50
C LEU A 72 -1.18 5.33 5.02
N CYS A 73 -2.02 4.37 4.63
CA CYS A 73 -2.21 3.99 3.23
C CYS A 73 -2.72 5.18 2.39
N GLY A 74 -3.76 5.87 2.89
CA GLY A 74 -4.33 7.05 2.24
C GLY A 74 -3.37 8.24 2.18
N LEU A 75 -2.58 8.45 3.24
CA LEU A 75 -1.53 9.48 3.27
C LEU A 75 -0.46 9.20 2.19
N GLY A 76 -0.06 7.94 2.01
CA GLY A 76 0.86 7.55 0.93
C GLY A 76 0.34 7.94 -0.45
N LEU A 77 -0.95 7.66 -0.73
CA LEU A 77 -1.61 8.11 -1.96
C LEU A 77 -1.60 9.64 -2.08
N ALA A 78 -2.00 10.36 -1.03
CA ALA A 78 -2.03 11.83 -1.05
C ALA A 78 -0.65 12.42 -1.39
N ILE A 79 0.43 11.89 -0.77
CA ILE A 79 1.80 12.29 -1.07
C ILE A 79 2.11 12.06 -2.57
N THR A 80 1.82 10.88 -3.11
CA THR A 80 2.09 10.61 -4.54
C THR A 80 1.30 11.52 -5.47
N MET A 81 0.04 11.86 -5.14
CA MET A 81 -0.77 12.78 -5.94
C MET A 81 -0.23 14.21 -5.89
N VAL A 82 0.16 14.70 -4.71
CA VAL A 82 0.77 16.04 -4.56
C VAL A 82 2.08 16.13 -5.33
N MET A 83 2.90 15.08 -5.28
CA MET A 83 4.15 15.05 -6.06
C MET A 83 3.89 14.96 -7.57
N SER A 84 2.89 14.19 -8.00
CA SER A 84 2.49 14.10 -9.41
C SER A 84 1.98 15.45 -9.92
N TYR A 85 1.20 16.17 -9.12
CA TYR A 85 0.76 17.52 -9.44
C TYR A 85 1.93 18.51 -9.52
N ARG A 86 2.90 18.41 -8.60
CA ARG A 86 4.05 19.34 -8.53
C ARG A 86 5.09 19.11 -9.61
N PHE A 87 5.42 17.84 -9.89
CA PHE A 87 6.55 17.46 -10.75
C PHE A 87 6.11 16.86 -12.09
N GLY A 88 4.81 16.70 -12.33
CA GLY A 88 4.28 16.16 -13.59
C GLY A 88 4.88 14.80 -13.93
N ASP A 89 5.31 14.65 -15.18
CA ASP A 89 5.90 13.41 -15.72
C ASP A 89 7.15 12.95 -14.94
N ALA A 90 7.89 13.85 -14.29
CA ALA A 90 9.07 13.48 -13.51
C ALA A 90 8.69 12.65 -12.28
N ALA A 91 7.54 12.89 -11.65
CA ALA A 91 7.01 12.03 -10.58
C ALA A 91 6.45 10.70 -11.10
N GLY A 92 6.22 10.59 -12.40
CA GLY A 92 5.63 9.43 -13.06
C GLY A 92 4.22 9.11 -12.58
N ASN A 93 3.76 7.91 -12.93
CA ASN A 93 2.40 7.45 -12.66
C ASN A 93 2.25 6.76 -11.28
N LEU A 94 3.08 7.13 -10.29
CA LEU A 94 3.15 6.44 -8.99
C LEU A 94 1.84 6.53 -8.19
N HIS A 95 1.08 7.61 -8.36
CA HIS A 95 -0.23 7.78 -7.75
C HIS A 95 -1.26 6.76 -8.23
N ILE A 96 -1.14 6.25 -9.47
CA ILE A 96 -2.02 5.19 -9.99
C ILE A 96 -1.77 3.89 -9.21
N TRP A 97 -0.51 3.53 -9.00
CA TRP A 97 -0.12 2.33 -8.24
C TRP A 97 -0.50 2.44 -6.76
N ALA A 98 -0.33 3.62 -6.16
CA ALA A 98 -0.82 3.89 -4.81
C ALA A 98 -2.36 3.80 -4.73
N GLY A 99 -3.07 4.28 -5.76
CA GLY A 99 -4.52 4.21 -5.87
C GLY A 99 -5.03 2.78 -5.95
N ILE A 100 -4.44 1.95 -6.82
CA ILE A 100 -4.77 0.51 -6.93
C ILE A 100 -4.55 -0.19 -5.57
N THR A 101 -3.45 0.16 -4.90
CA THR A 101 -3.10 -0.39 -3.59
C THR A 101 -4.17 -0.05 -2.53
N LEU A 102 -4.60 1.21 -2.47
CA LEU A 102 -5.67 1.65 -1.57
C LEU A 102 -7.02 1.01 -1.92
N LEU A 103 -7.36 0.89 -3.21
CA LEU A 103 -8.61 0.23 -3.62
C LEU A 103 -8.64 -1.25 -3.21
N GLY A 104 -7.52 -1.96 -3.36
CA GLY A 104 -7.39 -3.33 -2.87
C GLY A 104 -7.54 -3.41 -1.35
N TRP A 105 -7.03 -2.44 -0.61
CA TRP A 105 -7.19 -2.35 0.84
C TRP A 105 -8.66 -2.15 1.25
N LEU A 106 -9.35 -1.21 0.62
CA LEU A 106 -10.76 -0.95 0.88
C LEU A 106 -11.64 -2.15 0.50
N ALA A 107 -11.31 -2.84 -0.60
CA ALA A 107 -11.99 -4.08 -0.99
C ALA A 107 -11.80 -5.18 0.06
N TYR A 108 -10.59 -5.34 0.61
CA TYR A 108 -10.32 -6.25 1.72
C TYR A 108 -11.16 -5.92 2.97
N LEU A 109 -11.21 -4.64 3.35
CA LEU A 109 -11.91 -4.19 4.56
C LEU A 109 -13.43 -4.35 4.49
N ARG A 110 -14.00 -4.38 3.28
CA ARG A 110 -15.44 -4.58 3.07
C ARG A 110 -15.87 -6.05 3.26
N TRP A 111 -14.96 -7.01 3.16
CA TRP A 111 -15.24 -8.46 3.14
C TRP A 111 -15.15 -9.15 4.49
#